data_AF-A0AAV4I1P8-F1
#
_entry.id   AF-A0AAV4I1P8-F1
#
_cell.length_a   1.000
_cell.length_b   1.000
_cell.length_c   1.000
_cell.angle_alpha   90.00
_cell.angle_beta   90.00
_cell.angle_gamma   90.00
#
_symmetry.space_group_name_H-M   'P 1'
#
loop_
_entity.id
_entity.type
_entity.pdbx_description
1 polymer ?
#
loop_
_entity_poly.entity_id
_entity_poly.type
_entity_poly.pdbx_seq_one_letter_code
_entity_poly.pdbx_strand_id
1 'polypeptide(L)'
;MPIWKTPNISTHTKIRIFRSNVLSVLLYGAECWKMTNSLEQRLEVFQNKCLRRILKIFWPNFISNEDPRGRTWLEPLNTIIRERRWRWLGHVCRRPPESLIKRALRWTPQG
;
A
#
# COMPACT_ATOMS: atom_id res chain seq x y z
N MET A 1 11.16 -12.35 13.60
CA MET A 1 11.62 -10.97 13.27
C MET A 1 11.74 -10.12 14.53
N PRO A 2 12.94 -10.03 15.12
CA PRO A 2 13.19 -9.33 16.40
C PRO A 2 13.06 -7.79 16.32
N ILE A 3 13.20 -7.19 15.13
CA ILE A 3 13.31 -5.73 14.94
C ILE A 3 12.11 -4.92 15.46
N TRP A 4 10.91 -5.49 15.42
CA TRP A 4 9.68 -4.81 15.86
C TRP A 4 9.58 -4.74 17.38
N LYS A 5 10.17 -5.72 18.08
CA LYS A 5 10.12 -5.84 19.55
C LYS A 5 11.19 -4.99 20.24
N THR A 6 12.34 -4.77 19.58
CA THR A 6 13.48 -4.04 20.13
C THR A 6 13.11 -2.61 20.59
N PRO A 7 13.40 -2.23 21.84
CA PRO A 7 13.09 -0.90 22.37
C PRO A 7 14.04 0.19 21.85
N ASN A 8 15.28 -0.16 21.51
CA ASN A 8 16.32 0.79 21.09
C ASN A 8 16.09 1.42 19.70
N ILE A 9 15.06 0.98 18.95
CA ILE A 9 14.75 1.51 17.63
C ILE A 9 13.49 2.36 17.75
N SER A 10 13.59 3.63 17.35
CA SER A 10 12.47 4.56 17.36
C SER A 10 11.30 4.04 16.50
N THR A 11 10.09 4.40 16.90
CA THR A 11 8.87 4.08 16.15
C THR A 11 8.95 4.61 14.71
N HIS A 12 9.49 5.82 14.52
CA HIS A 12 9.67 6.42 13.20
C HIS A 12 10.58 5.57 12.30
N THR A 13 11.72 5.08 12.81
CA THR A 13 12.62 4.21 12.04
C THR A 13 11.94 2.89 11.68
N LYS A 14 11.16 2.30 12.59
CA LYS A 14 10.38 1.07 12.32
C LYS A 14 9.34 1.30 11.22
N ILE A 15 8.62 2.42 11.27
CA ILE A 15 7.66 2.79 10.22
C ILE A 15 8.35 2.95 8.87
N ARG A 16 9.54 3.58 8.84
CA ARG A 16 10.32 3.74 7.61
C ARG A 16 10.74 2.38 7.03
N ILE A 17 11.19 1.46 7.87
CA ILE A 17 11.53 0.07 7.48
C ILE A 17 10.29 -0.67 6.95
N PHE A 18 9.14 -0.51 7.61
CA PHE A 18 7.86 -1.09 7.17
C PHE A 18 7.49 -0.58 5.76
N ARG A 19 7.59 0.74 5.54
CA ARG A 19 7.30 1.36 4.24
C ARG A 19 8.27 0.90 3.15
N SER A 20 9.57 0.78 3.43
CA SER A 20 10.57 0.45 2.42
C SER A 20 10.68 -1.05 2.10
N ASN A 21 10.35 -1.94 3.04
CA ASN A 21 10.53 -3.39 2.87
C ASN A 21 9.19 -4.15 2.80
N VAL A 22 8.27 -3.90 3.73
CA VAL A 22 7.01 -4.66 3.77
C VAL A 22 6.04 -4.15 2.72
N LEU A 23 5.84 -2.83 2.64
CA LEU A 23 4.94 -2.25 1.65
C LEU A 23 5.48 -2.34 0.23
N SER A 24 6.79 -2.30 0.03
CA SER A 24 7.38 -2.47 -1.30
C SER A 24 7.12 -3.87 -1.87
N VAL A 25 7.31 -4.91 -1.05
CA VAL A 25 7.03 -6.30 -1.41
C VAL A 25 5.52 -6.54 -1.55
N LEU A 26 4.71 -6.07 -0.61
CA LEU A 26 3.26 -6.23 -0.67
C LEU A 26 2.66 -5.62 -1.93
N LEU A 27 3.07 -4.39 -2.27
CA LEU A 27 2.49 -3.62 -3.37
C LEU A 27 3.19 -3.89 -4.72
N TYR A 28 4.04 -4.91 -4.80
CA TYR A 28 4.66 -5.30 -6.06
C TYR A 28 3.59 -5.81 -7.03
N GLY A 29 3.46 -5.13 -8.19
CA GLY A 29 2.46 -5.47 -9.21
C GLY A 29 1.02 -5.13 -8.82
N ALA A 30 0.81 -4.32 -7.78
CA ALA A 30 -0.53 -3.92 -7.34
C ALA A 30 -1.29 -3.06 -8.37
N GLU A 31 -0.58 -2.52 -9.37
CA GLU A 31 -1.15 -1.84 -10.53
C GLU A 31 -2.11 -2.76 -11.31
N CYS A 32 -1.83 -4.07 -11.36
CA CYS A 32 -2.59 -5.05 -12.12
C CYS A 32 -3.70 -5.75 -11.32
N TRP A 33 -3.84 -5.47 -10.02
CA TRP A 33 -4.85 -6.15 -9.20
C TRP A 33 -6.27 -5.74 -9.60
N LYS A 34 -7.24 -6.65 -9.47
CA LYS A 34 -8.66 -6.26 -9.48
C LYS A 34 -9.00 -5.69 -8.10
N MET A 35 -9.24 -4.37 -8.01
CA MET A 35 -9.66 -3.75 -6.75
C MET A 35 -11.12 -4.07 -6.50
N THR A 36 -11.37 -4.87 -5.48
CA THR A 36 -12.71 -5.16 -4.96
C THR A 36 -12.82 -4.63 -3.54
N ASN A 37 -14.04 -4.32 -3.09
CA ASN A 37 -14.27 -3.86 -1.71
C ASN A 37 -13.71 -4.84 -0.67
N SER A 38 -13.77 -6.15 -0.95
CA SER A 38 -13.18 -7.18 -0.09
C SER A 38 -11.64 -7.08 -0.02
N LEU A 39 -10.97 -6.85 -1.16
CA LEU A 39 -9.52 -6.67 -1.18
C LEU A 39 -9.11 -5.40 -0.44
N GLU A 40 -9.85 -4.30 -0.62
CA GLU A 40 -9.60 -3.04 0.08
C GLU A 40 -9.70 -3.20 1.60
N GLN A 41 -10.76 -3.85 2.11
CA GLN A 41 -10.90 -4.15 3.53
C GLN A 41 -9.76 -5.04 4.05
N ARG A 42 -9.35 -6.06 3.30
CA ARG A 42 -8.24 -6.94 3.69
C ARG A 42 -6.92 -6.17 3.78
N LEU A 43 -6.66 -5.25 2.85
CA LEU A 43 -5.47 -4.39 2.87
C LEU A 43 -5.48 -3.44 4.09
N GLU A 44 -6.63 -2.86 4.42
CA GLU A 44 -6.78 -2.01 5.59
C GLU A 44 -6.55 -2.79 6.89
N VAL A 45 -7.18 -3.96 7.04
CA VAL A 45 -6.99 -4.84 8.21
C VAL A 45 -5.53 -5.25 8.34
N PHE A 46 -4.87 -5.59 7.23
CA PHE A 46 -3.44 -5.92 7.21
C PHE A 46 -2.59 -4.74 7.70
N GLN A 47 -2.77 -3.55 7.12
CA GLN A 47 -2.02 -2.35 7.49
C GLN A 47 -2.21 -2.03 8.98
N ASN A 48 -3.45 -2.05 9.47
CA ASN A 48 -3.77 -1.79 10.88
C ASN A 48 -3.15 -2.83 11.82
N LYS A 49 -3.16 -4.12 11.45
CA LYS A 49 -2.51 -5.18 12.23
C LYS A 49 -1.00 -4.98 12.33
N CYS A 50 -0.35 -4.58 11.24
CA CYS A 50 1.07 -4.25 11.22
C CYS A 50 1.38 -3.02 12.09
N LEU A 51 0.62 -1.92 11.93
CA LEU A 51 0.82 -0.69 12.70
C LEU A 51 0.65 -0.92 14.20
N ARG A 52 -0.39 -1.64 14.63
CA ARG A 52 -0.57 -2.02 16.05
C ARG A 52 0.63 -2.76 16.62
N ARG A 53 1.19 -3.69 15.84
CA ARG A 53 2.38 -4.46 16.26
C ARG A 53 3.63 -3.59 16.37
N ILE A 54 3.80 -2.62 15.47
CA ILE A 54 4.92 -1.66 15.48
C ILE A 54 4.80 -0.71 16.69
N LEU A 55 3.59 -0.21 16.93
CA LEU A 55 3.27 0.73 18.01
C LEU A 55 3.15 0.05 19.39
N LYS A 56 3.30 -1.28 19.45
CA LYS A 56 3.09 -2.08 20.67
C LYS A 56 1.72 -1.83 21.33
N ILE A 57 0.70 -1.58 20.52
CA ILE A 57 -0.68 -1.44 21.00
C ILE A 57 -1.25 -2.84 21.17
N PHE A 58 -1.47 -3.23 22.42
CA PHE A 58 -2.11 -4.49 22.81
C PHE A 58 -3.35 -4.20 23.64
N TRP A 59 -4.30 -5.13 23.60
CA TRP A 59 -5.44 -5.14 24.52
C TRP A 59 -4.91 -5.13 25.97
N PRO A 60 -5.46 -4.34 26.92
CA PRO A 60 -6.75 -3.64 26.92
C PRO A 60 -6.75 -2.21 26.36
N ASN A 61 -5.65 -1.71 25.78
CA ASN A 61 -5.60 -0.36 25.20
C ASN A 61 -6.46 -0.30 23.92
N PHE A 62 -7.75 0.00 24.09
CA PHE A 62 -8.76 0.12 23.04
C PHE A 62 -8.64 1.47 22.32
N ILE A 63 -7.57 1.62 21.56
CA ILE A 63 -7.36 2.78 20.70
C ILE A 63 -8.17 2.59 19.41
N SER A 64 -8.96 3.60 19.02
CA SER A 64 -9.72 3.64 17.75
C SER A 64 -8.81 3.34 16.55
N ASN A 65 -9.33 2.66 15.52
CA ASN A 65 -8.58 2.38 14.28
C ASN A 65 -8.07 3.64 13.56
N GLU A 66 -8.61 4.83 13.88
CA GLU A 66 -8.18 6.10 13.30
C GLU A 66 -6.89 6.66 13.91
N ASP A 67 -6.60 6.34 15.17
CA ASP A 67 -5.49 6.93 15.94
C ASP A 67 -4.09 6.41 15.52
N PRO A 68 -3.88 5.13 15.12
CA PRO A 68 -2.60 4.68 14.57
C PRO A 68 -2.19 5.41 13.29
N ARG A 69 -3.16 5.81 12.45
CA ARG A 69 -2.86 6.47 11.17
C ARG A 69 -2.44 7.92 11.38
N GLY A 70 -3.15 8.66 12.24
CA GLY A 70 -2.76 10.02 12.63
C GLY A 70 -1.36 10.10 13.24
N ARG A 71 -0.94 9.07 13.99
CA ARG A 71 0.40 9.00 14.60
C ARG A 71 1.53 8.60 13.65
N THR A 72 1.22 7.99 12.51
CA THR A 72 2.23 7.39 11.61
C THR A 72 2.34 8.05 10.25
N TRP A 73 1.46 9.02 9.93
CA TRP A 73 1.41 9.74 8.64
C TRP A 73 1.40 8.80 7.43
N LEU A 74 0.91 7.58 7.62
CA LEU A 74 0.87 6.56 6.58
C LEU A 74 -0.45 6.65 5.84
N GLU A 75 -0.37 6.87 4.54
CA GLU A 75 -1.53 6.85 3.68
C GLU A 75 -2.17 5.45 3.65
N PRO A 76 -3.50 5.37 3.53
CA PRO A 76 -4.20 4.14 3.23
C PRO A 76 -3.62 3.43 2.00
N LEU A 77 -3.47 2.10 2.06
CA LEU A 77 -2.90 1.33 0.93
C LEU A 77 -3.71 1.49 -0.36
N ASN A 78 -5.03 1.66 -0.28
CA ASN A 78 -5.87 1.89 -1.46
C ASN A 78 -5.50 3.19 -2.18
N THR A 79 -5.20 4.27 -1.44
CA THR A 79 -4.71 5.53 -2.00
C THR A 79 -3.39 5.34 -2.72
N ILE A 80 -2.42 4.67 -2.08
CA ILE A 80 -1.11 4.37 -2.68
C ILE A 80 -1.27 3.56 -3.98
N ILE A 81 -2.12 2.53 -3.98
CA ILE A 81 -2.39 1.71 -5.16
C ILE A 81 -3.01 2.55 -6.28
N ARG A 82 -3.99 3.40 -5.95
CA ARG A 82 -4.65 4.29 -6.90
C ARG A 82 -3.65 5.24 -7.56
N GLU A 83 -2.77 5.85 -6.77
CA GLU A 83 -1.71 6.72 -7.30
C GLU A 83 -0.75 5.97 -8.22
N ARG A 84 -0.32 4.76 -7.84
CA ARG A 84 0.56 3.94 -8.68
C ARG A 84 -0.08 3.61 -10.03
N ARG A 85 -1.37 3.29 -10.04
CA ARG A 85 -2.13 3.05 -11.27
C ARG A 85 -2.19 4.29 -12.15
N TRP A 86 -2.48 5.45 -11.58
CA TRP A 86 -2.49 6.70 -12.34
C TRP A 86 -1.10 7.05 -12.89
N ARG A 87 -0.03 6.87 -12.11
CA ARG A 87 1.35 7.06 -12.59
C ARG A 87 1.68 6.10 -13.72
N TRP A 88 1.32 4.82 -13.57
CA TRP A 88 1.53 3.80 -14.61
C TRP A 88 0.75 4.12 -15.88
N LEU A 89 -0.53 4.48 -15.77
CA LEU A 89 -1.35 4.89 -16.90
C LEU A 89 -0.75 6.11 -17.61
N GLY A 90 -0.35 7.14 -16.85
CA GLY A 90 0.33 8.31 -17.39
C GLY A 90 1.63 7.96 -18.12
N HIS A 91 2.40 6.99 -17.60
CA HIS A 91 3.59 6.47 -18.27
C HIS A 91 3.26 5.80 -19.60
N VAL A 92 2.23 4.96 -19.64
CA VAL A 92 1.75 4.32 -20.88
C VAL A 92 1.26 5.37 -21.89
N CYS A 93 0.52 6.39 -21.44
CA CYS A 93 0.02 7.45 -22.32
C CYS A 93 1.15 8.27 -22.97
N ARG A 94 2.28 8.48 -22.28
CA ARG A 94 3.46 9.19 -22.81
C ARG A 94 4.32 8.35 -23.77
N ARG A 95 4.10 7.04 -23.88
CA ARG A 95 4.82 6.19 -24.84
C ARG A 95 4.44 6.52 -26.29
N PRO A 96 5.32 6.24 -27.27
CA PRO A 96 5.00 6.43 -28.69
C PRO A 96 3.86 5.49 -29.14
N PRO A 97 3.09 5.85 -30.18
CA PRO A 97 1.90 5.12 -30.61
C PRO A 97 2.18 3.68 -31.07
N GLU A 98 3.40 3.38 -31.51
CA GLU A 98 3.83 2.03 -31.92
C GLU A 98 4.01 1.08 -30.73
N SER A 99 4.09 1.60 -29.51
CA SER A 99 4.25 0.80 -28.31
C SER A 99 3.08 -0.17 -28.14
N LEU A 100 3.41 -1.47 -28.04
CA LEU A 100 2.43 -2.54 -27.84
C LEU A 100 1.50 -2.28 -26.65
N ILE A 101 2.03 -1.73 -25.55
CA ILE A 101 1.26 -1.46 -24.33
C ILE A 101 0.24 -0.33 -24.56
N LYS A 102 0.63 0.72 -25.28
CA LYS A 102 -0.27 1.84 -25.62
C LYS A 102 -1.35 1.41 -26.63
N ARG A 103 -0.99 0.54 -27.58
CA ARG A 103 -1.93 -0.08 -28.51
C ARG A 103 -2.92 -0.99 -27.78
N ALA A 104 -2.43 -1.86 -26.89
CA ALA A 104 -3.26 -2.75 -26.08
C ALA A 104 -4.24 -1.96 -25.20
N LEU A 105 -3.81 -0.84 -24.62
CA LEU A 105 -4.68 0.03 -23.81
C LEU A 105 -5.84 0.64 -24.63
N ARG A 106 -5.60 0.94 -25.92
CA ARG A 106 -6.60 1.52 -26.83
C ARG A 106 -7.43 0.48 -27.57
N TRP A 107 -7.10 -0.81 -27.41
CA TRP A 107 -7.74 -1.86 -28.15
C TRP A 107 -9.18 -2.07 -27.65
N THR A 108 -10.13 -1.92 -28.55
CA THR A 108 -11.54 -2.26 -28.32
C THR A 108 -11.84 -3.56 -29.06
N PRO A 109 -12.29 -4.63 -28.38
CA PRO A 109 -12.72 -5.85 -29.06
C PRO A 109 -13.87 -5.52 -30.01
N GLN A 110 -13.77 -6.00 -31.25
CA GLN A 110 -14.91 -6.00 -32.18
C GLN A 110 -15.83 -7.14 -31.73
N GLY A 111 -16.99 -6.77 -31.20
CA GLY A 111 -18.10 -7.71 -30.97
C GLY A 111 -18.79 -8.07 -32.28
#